data_AF-A0A0D2TJ34-F1
#
_entry.id   AF-A0A0D2TJ34-F1
#
_cell.length_a   1.000
_cell.length_b   1.000
_cell.length_c   1.000
_cell.angle_alpha   90.00
_cell.angle_beta   90.00
_cell.angle_gamma   90.00
#
_symmetry.space_group_name_H-M   'P 1'
#
loop_
_entity.id
_entity.type
_entity.pdbx_description
1 polymer ?
#
loop_
_entity_poly.entity_id
_entity_poly.type
_entity_poly.pdbx_seq_one_letter_code
_entity_poly.pdbx_strand_id
1 'polypeptide(L)'
;MDGISNHWILKKPQQYYENILVQTGSVLFKHYTNPKDPNFIIHSTAQILKILRPRDWSENPNSPKKFPAKFTTKIDHYPYFTYWDYQMAWYNAFLMNNQHMRHSWLIYFKYGTQFKFPNWFQEWWNWYGPSSFEILPEKIQNLWPKFFDKFQPEPDQKHIYRTIHFFLKTVHFLDFFMELFL
;
A
#
# COMPACT_ATOMS: atom_id res chain seq x y z
N MET A 1 0.92 -7.37 -45.38
CA MET A 1 0.49 -8.05 -44.15
C MET A 1 1.75 -8.51 -43.47
N ASP A 2 2.27 -7.71 -42.53
CA ASP A 2 3.39 -8.12 -41.68
C ASP A 2 2.95 -7.94 -40.23
N GLY A 3 2.98 -9.06 -39.51
CA GLY A 3 2.39 -9.24 -38.19
C GLY A 3 3.02 -8.33 -37.17
N ILE A 4 2.25 -7.34 -36.73
CA ILE A 4 2.45 -6.64 -35.47
C ILE A 4 2.38 -7.72 -34.38
N SER A 5 3.53 -8.13 -33.84
CA SER A 5 3.54 -8.96 -32.65
C SER A 5 3.00 -8.11 -31.52
N ASN A 6 1.74 -8.33 -31.17
CA ASN A 6 1.16 -7.84 -29.93
C ASN A 6 1.93 -8.51 -28.79
N HIS A 7 3.01 -7.85 -28.34
CA HIS A 7 3.74 -8.18 -27.15
C HIS A 7 2.80 -7.85 -25.98
N TRP A 8 1.85 -8.74 -25.71
CA TRP A 8 0.96 -8.63 -24.58
C TRP A 8 1.80 -8.36 -23.35
N ILE A 9 1.61 -7.20 -22.73
CA ILE A 9 2.13 -6.88 -21.41
C ILE A 9 1.59 -7.97 -20.49
N LEU A 10 2.39 -8.99 -20.20
CA LEU A 10 2.07 -9.97 -19.18
C LEU A 10 1.98 -9.17 -17.87
N LYS A 11 0.76 -8.85 -17.45
CA LYS A 11 0.48 -8.14 -16.21
C LYS A 11 1.00 -9.04 -15.09
N LYS A 12 2.07 -8.61 -14.40
CA LYS A 12 2.64 -9.36 -13.29
C LYS A 12 1.54 -9.69 -12.27
N PRO A 13 1.49 -10.91 -11.71
CA PRO A 13 0.41 -11.31 -10.82
C PRO A 13 0.44 -10.45 -9.55
N GLN A 14 -0.70 -10.26 -8.90
CA GLN A 14 -0.77 -9.49 -7.65
C GLN A 14 0.20 -10.02 -6.57
N GLN A 15 0.34 -11.34 -6.48
CA GLN A 15 1.29 -12.00 -5.58
C GLN A 15 2.73 -11.50 -5.79
N TYR A 16 3.13 -11.16 -7.02
CA TYR A 16 4.45 -10.57 -7.28
C TYR A 16 4.61 -9.25 -6.53
N TYR A 17 3.61 -8.36 -6.61
CA TYR A 17 3.64 -7.06 -5.94
C TYR A 17 3.57 -7.19 -4.42
N GLU A 18 2.71 -8.05 -3.89
CA GLU A 18 2.69 -8.32 -2.44
C GLU A 18 4.04 -8.84 -1.96
N ASN A 19 4.64 -9.78 -2.70
CA ASN A 19 5.95 -10.34 -2.36
C ASN A 19 7.03 -9.26 -2.34
N ILE A 20 6.99 -8.24 -3.22
CA ILE A 20 7.94 -7.12 -3.17
C ILE A 20 7.81 -6.37 -1.84
N LEU A 21 6.57 -6.03 -1.43
CA LEU A 21 6.32 -5.27 -0.21
C LEU A 21 6.70 -6.04 1.05
N VAL A 22 6.46 -7.36 1.06
CA VAL A 22 6.88 -8.25 2.16
C VAL A 22 8.41 -8.41 2.17
N GLN A 23 9.03 -8.69 1.02
CA GLN A 23 10.46 -8.95 0.92
C GLN A 23 11.31 -7.73 1.25
N THR A 24 10.82 -6.53 0.91
CA THR A 24 11.48 -5.28 1.29
C THR A 24 11.27 -4.93 2.76
N GLY A 25 10.39 -5.65 3.47
CA GLY A 25 10.00 -5.40 4.85
C GLY A 25 9.17 -4.12 4.99
N SER A 26 8.50 -3.69 3.92
CA SER A 26 7.71 -2.46 3.89
C SER A 26 6.29 -2.69 4.41
N VAL A 27 5.69 -3.85 4.14
CA VAL A 27 4.33 -4.18 4.59
C VAL A 27 4.27 -5.59 5.16
N LEU A 28 3.51 -5.76 6.24
CA LEU A 28 3.07 -7.06 6.74
C LEU A 28 1.61 -7.28 6.33
N PHE A 29 1.37 -8.28 5.48
CA PHE A 29 0.03 -8.69 5.08
C PHE A 29 -0.51 -9.83 5.93
N LYS A 30 -1.82 -9.83 6.16
CA LYS A 30 -2.54 -10.97 6.69
C LYS A 30 -3.93 -11.04 6.04
N HIS A 31 -4.24 -12.17 5.44
CA HIS A 31 -5.50 -12.41 4.74
C HIS A 31 -6.41 -13.26 5.63
N TYR A 32 -7.68 -12.87 5.72
CA TYR A 32 -8.70 -13.57 6.49
C TYR A 32 -9.66 -14.24 5.53
N THR A 33 -9.65 -15.57 5.52
CA THR A 33 -10.45 -16.38 4.61
C THR A 33 -11.72 -16.87 5.28
N ASN A 34 -12.72 -17.24 4.47
CA ASN A 34 -13.92 -17.86 4.97
C ASN A 34 -13.58 -19.27 5.51
N PRO A 35 -13.94 -19.61 6.76
CA PRO A 35 -13.71 -20.95 7.29
C PRO A 35 -14.33 -22.06 6.45
N LYS A 36 -15.41 -21.76 5.70
CA LYS A 36 -16.11 -22.70 4.82
C LYS A 36 -15.52 -22.75 3.40
N ASP A 37 -14.75 -21.74 3.00
CA ASP A 37 -14.07 -21.68 1.70
C ASP A 37 -12.72 -20.95 1.86
N PRO A 38 -11.62 -21.70 2.06
CA PRO A 38 -10.28 -21.12 2.24
C PRO A 38 -9.77 -20.32 1.03
N ASN A 39 -10.35 -20.50 -0.16
CA ASN A 39 -9.98 -19.72 -1.34
C ASN A 39 -10.69 -18.35 -1.36
N PHE A 40 -11.74 -18.19 -0.56
CA PHE A 40 -12.48 -16.95 -0.45
C PHE A 40 -11.88 -16.04 0.63
N ILE A 41 -11.13 -15.02 0.21
CA ILE A 41 -10.62 -13.99 1.11
C ILE A 41 -11.73 -12.96 1.40
N ILE A 42 -12.13 -12.90 2.66
CA ILE A 42 -13.17 -11.98 3.16
C ILE A 42 -12.60 -10.56 3.23
N HIS A 43 -11.50 -10.40 3.96
CA HIS A 43 -10.81 -9.13 4.13
C HIS A 43 -9.33 -9.38 4.40
N SER A 44 -8.52 -8.33 4.25
CA SER A 44 -7.09 -8.40 4.51
C SER A 44 -6.65 -7.23 5.36
N THR A 45 -5.57 -7.42 6.12
CA THR A 45 -4.90 -6.34 6.82
C THR A 45 -3.52 -6.10 6.22
N ALA A 46 -3.11 -4.84 6.17
CA ALA A 46 -1.79 -4.41 5.73
C ALA A 46 -1.19 -3.44 6.76
N GLN A 47 -0.18 -3.91 7.50
CA GLN A 47 0.59 -3.04 8.40
C GLN A 47 1.79 -2.46 7.64
N ILE A 48 1.79 -1.14 7.43
CA ILE A 48 2.90 -0.42 6.81
C ILE A 48 4.00 -0.21 7.85
N LEU A 49 5.16 -0.80 7.59
CA LEU A 49 6.34 -0.80 8.47
C LEU A 49 7.37 0.26 8.07
N LYS A 50 7.54 0.49 6.76
CA LYS A 50 8.41 1.53 6.18
C LYS A 50 8.07 1.75 4.72
N ILE A 51 8.53 2.89 4.18
CA ILE A 51 8.45 3.20 2.76
C ILE A 51 9.87 3.52 2.29
N LEU A 52 10.38 2.75 1.34
CA LEU A 52 11.69 3.00 0.73
C LEU A 52 11.61 4.18 -0.22
N ARG A 53 12.58 5.09 -0.12
CA ARG A 53 12.87 6.11 -1.13
C ARG A 53 13.90 5.57 -2.12
N PRO A 54 14.14 6.23 -3.27
CA PRO A 54 15.10 5.73 -4.26
C PRO A 54 16.49 5.50 -3.64
N ARG A 55 16.92 6.41 -2.75
CA ARG A 55 18.19 6.33 -2.02
C ARG A 55 18.29 5.20 -0.98
N ASP A 56 17.15 4.62 -0.58
CA ASP A 56 17.11 3.50 0.37
C ASP A 56 17.11 2.14 -0.37
N TRP A 57 17.08 2.13 -1.71
CA TRP A 57 17.04 0.91 -2.53
C TRP A 57 18.40 0.24 -2.66
N SER A 58 19.36 0.97 -3.26
CA SER A 58 20.79 0.70 -3.41
C SER A 58 21.45 1.97 -4.00
N GLU A 59 22.72 1.92 -4.41
CA GLU A 59 23.37 3.03 -5.13
C GLU A 59 22.64 3.42 -6.43
N ASN A 60 21.90 2.48 -7.05
CA ASN A 60 21.11 2.72 -8.27
C ASN A 60 19.67 2.15 -8.14
N PRO A 61 18.61 2.94 -8.37
CA PRO A 61 17.21 2.47 -8.35
C PRO A 61 16.90 1.35 -9.36
N ASN A 62 17.68 1.27 -10.45
CA ASN A 62 17.55 0.22 -11.46
C ASN A 62 18.21 -1.10 -11.04
N SER A 63 18.98 -1.12 -9.96
CA SER A 63 19.63 -2.34 -9.49
C SER A 63 18.57 -3.39 -9.10
N PRO A 64 18.59 -4.57 -9.75
CA PRO A 64 17.62 -5.60 -9.48
C PRO A 64 17.90 -6.29 -8.14
N LYS A 65 16.84 -6.60 -7.40
CA LYS A 65 16.87 -7.48 -6.23
C LYS A 65 16.22 -8.82 -6.60
N LYS A 66 16.80 -9.92 -6.11
CA LYS A 66 16.30 -11.27 -6.35
C LYS A 66 15.32 -11.68 -5.26
N PHE A 67 14.24 -12.36 -5.63
CA PHE A 67 13.37 -13.00 -4.66
C PHE A 67 14.07 -14.21 -4.00
N PRO A 68 13.94 -14.39 -2.68
CA PRO A 68 14.28 -15.64 -2.03
C PRO A 68 13.44 -16.81 -2.56
N ALA A 69 13.99 -18.03 -2.51
CA ALA A 69 13.34 -19.25 -3.01
C ALA A 69 11.92 -19.50 -2.42
N LYS A 70 11.65 -19.04 -1.19
CA LYS A 70 10.32 -19.18 -0.57
C LYS A 70 9.19 -18.43 -1.30
N PHE A 71 9.53 -17.46 -2.16
CA PHE A 71 8.56 -16.67 -2.91
C PHE A 71 8.38 -17.14 -4.35
N THR A 72 9.17 -18.09 -4.84
CA THR A 72 9.27 -18.38 -6.28
C THR A 72 8.13 -19.26 -6.83
N THR A 73 7.49 -20.08 -6.00
CA THR A 73 6.54 -21.14 -6.42
C THR A 73 5.30 -20.70 -7.22
N LYS A 74 4.99 -19.40 -7.30
CA LYS A 74 3.89 -18.84 -8.12
C LYS A 74 4.32 -17.68 -9.03
N ILE A 75 5.61 -17.34 -9.06
CA ILE A 75 6.16 -16.21 -9.82
C ILE A 75 7.35 -16.63 -10.69
N ASP A 76 7.43 -17.91 -11.08
CA ASP A 76 8.63 -18.51 -11.72
C ASP A 76 9.15 -17.75 -12.96
N HIS A 77 8.34 -16.89 -13.57
CA HIS A 77 8.72 -16.03 -14.69
C HIS A 77 9.32 -14.65 -14.29
N TYR A 78 9.34 -14.29 -13.00
CA TYR A 78 9.79 -12.98 -12.49
C TYR A 78 10.71 -13.10 -11.24
N PRO A 79 11.95 -13.60 -11.40
CA PRO A 79 12.86 -13.82 -10.27
C PRO A 79 13.45 -12.54 -9.67
N TYR A 80 13.31 -11.39 -10.36
CA TYR A 80 13.90 -10.12 -9.97
C TYR A 80 12.87 -8.98 -9.95
N PHE A 81 13.19 -7.94 -9.18
CA PHE A 81 12.40 -6.70 -9.11
C PHE A 81 13.31 -5.49 -8.85
N THR A 82 12.92 -4.34 -9.36
CA THR A 82 13.62 -3.05 -9.24
C THR A 82 12.88 -2.10 -8.30
N TYR A 83 13.44 -0.90 -8.07
CA TYR A 83 12.73 0.14 -7.31
C TYR A 83 11.42 0.58 -8.00
N TRP A 84 11.38 0.56 -9.33
CA TRP A 84 10.18 0.88 -10.09
C TRP A 84 9.08 -0.16 -9.87
N ASP A 85 9.45 -1.44 -9.82
CA ASP A 85 8.53 -2.52 -9.46
C ASP A 85 8.04 -2.35 -8.01
N TYR A 86 8.89 -1.86 -7.10
CA TYR A 86 8.50 -1.52 -5.73
C TYR A 86 7.49 -0.37 -5.68
N GLN A 87 7.67 0.69 -6.46
CA GLN A 87 6.65 1.74 -6.56
C GLN A 87 5.34 1.17 -7.11
N MET A 88 5.40 0.41 -8.20
CA MET A 88 4.23 -0.25 -8.79
C MET A 88 3.55 -1.22 -7.83
N ALA A 89 4.30 -1.83 -6.90
CA ALA A 89 3.73 -2.71 -5.91
C ALA A 89 2.72 -2.02 -4.99
N TRP A 90 2.93 -0.74 -4.65
CA TRP A 90 1.96 0.04 -3.88
C TRP A 90 0.66 0.28 -4.63
N TYR A 91 0.71 0.42 -5.96
CA TYR A 91 -0.50 0.58 -6.77
C TYR A 91 -1.22 -0.75 -6.97
N ASN A 92 -0.49 -1.86 -7.11
CA ASN A 92 -1.08 -3.12 -7.58
C ASN A 92 -1.37 -4.14 -6.47
N ALA A 93 -0.66 -4.12 -5.33
CA ALA A 93 -0.87 -5.09 -4.26
C ALA A 93 -2.27 -4.98 -3.63
N PHE A 94 -2.80 -3.75 -3.55
CA PHE A 94 -4.10 -3.50 -2.94
C PHE A 94 -5.28 -3.71 -3.89
N LEU A 95 -5.05 -3.89 -5.20
CA LEU A 95 -6.10 -4.15 -6.20
C LEU A 95 -6.66 -5.58 -6.13
N MET A 96 -6.38 -6.31 -5.04
CA MET A 96 -7.01 -7.60 -4.81
C MET A 96 -8.51 -7.45 -4.78
N ASN A 97 -9.17 -8.28 -5.58
CA ASN A 97 -10.60 -8.45 -5.45
C ASN A 97 -10.97 -9.92 -5.40
N ASN A 98 -11.94 -10.25 -4.55
CA ASN A 98 -12.47 -11.60 -4.52
C ASN A 98 -13.45 -11.81 -5.68
N GLN A 99 -13.92 -13.05 -5.86
CA GLN A 99 -14.85 -13.42 -6.95
C GLN A 99 -16.16 -12.61 -6.96
N HIS A 100 -16.48 -11.91 -5.86
CA HIS A 100 -17.68 -11.09 -5.72
C HIS A 100 -17.42 -9.60 -5.78
N MET A 101 -16.20 -9.19 -6.09
CA MET A 101 -15.76 -7.80 -6.10
C MET A 101 -15.91 -7.09 -4.73
N ARG A 102 -15.85 -7.86 -3.63
CA ARG A 102 -16.13 -7.40 -2.26
C ARG A 102 -14.94 -7.68 -1.35
N HIS A 103 -13.76 -7.26 -1.75
CA HIS A 103 -12.59 -7.35 -0.90
C HIS A 103 -12.30 -6.00 -0.24
N SER A 104 -12.12 -6.01 1.09
CA SER A 104 -11.78 -4.81 1.85
C SER A 104 -10.40 -4.95 2.49
N TRP A 105 -9.64 -3.87 2.43
CA TRP A 105 -8.34 -3.76 3.09
C TRP A 105 -8.43 -2.91 4.34
N LEU A 106 -7.91 -3.45 5.44
CA LEU A 106 -7.59 -2.72 6.65
C LEU A 106 -6.11 -2.29 6.63
N ILE A 107 -5.83 -1.02 6.40
CA ILE A 107 -4.45 -0.47 6.30
C ILE A 107 -4.11 0.33 7.55
N TYR A 108 -2.94 0.10 8.15
CA TYR A 108 -2.47 0.88 9.30
C TYR A 108 -0.94 0.98 9.34
N PHE A 109 -0.42 2.00 10.03
CA PHE A 109 1.02 2.22 10.17
C PHE A 109 1.55 1.58 11.46
N LYS A 110 2.80 1.10 11.43
CA LYS A 110 3.49 0.64 12.64
C LYS A 110 3.68 1.80 13.62
N TYR A 111 3.20 1.60 14.85
CA TYR A 111 3.38 2.55 15.94
C TYR A 111 4.85 2.81 16.27
N GLY A 112 5.17 4.03 16.71
CA GLY A 112 6.52 4.43 17.13
C GLY A 112 7.55 4.51 15.99
N THR A 113 7.10 4.44 14.73
CA THR A 113 8.00 4.48 13.57
C THR A 113 8.04 5.89 12.99
N GLN A 114 9.24 6.44 12.79
CA GLN A 114 9.40 7.70 12.06
C GLN A 114 9.40 7.43 10.56
N PHE A 115 8.28 7.73 9.90
CA PHE A 115 8.15 7.57 8.46
C PHE A 115 8.78 8.72 7.68
N LYS A 116 9.41 8.39 6.54
CA LYS A 116 9.94 9.35 5.56
C LYS A 116 9.32 9.05 4.20
N PHE A 117 8.27 9.78 3.84
CA PHE A 117 7.50 9.50 2.63
C PHE A 117 8.14 10.14 1.39
N PRO A 118 8.43 9.37 0.33
CA PRO A 118 8.71 9.94 -0.98
C PRO A 118 7.45 10.56 -1.59
N ASN A 119 7.61 11.55 -2.47
CA ASN A 119 6.49 12.30 -3.08
C ASN A 119 5.45 11.38 -3.75
N TRP A 120 5.90 10.39 -4.53
CA TRP A 120 5.00 9.44 -5.20
C TRP A 120 4.11 8.65 -4.22
N PHE A 121 4.60 8.37 -3.00
CA PHE A 121 3.79 7.67 -2.00
C PHE A 121 2.73 8.59 -1.40
N GLN A 122 3.07 9.87 -1.23
CA GLN A 122 2.11 10.87 -0.78
C GLN A 122 1.01 11.06 -1.82
N GLU A 123 1.37 11.11 -3.10
CA GLU A 123 0.41 11.13 -4.22
C GLU A 123 -0.47 9.88 -4.19
N TRP A 124 0.12 8.69 -4.06
CA TRP A 124 -0.64 7.44 -3.92
C TRP A 124 -1.63 7.52 -2.75
N TRP A 125 -1.20 7.99 -1.58
CA TRP A 125 -2.11 8.15 -0.43
C TRP A 125 -3.19 9.21 -0.67
N ASN A 126 -2.94 10.25 -1.45
CA ASN A 126 -3.99 11.23 -1.77
C ASN A 126 -5.10 10.63 -2.64
N TRP A 127 -4.73 9.72 -3.56
CA TRP A 127 -5.69 9.06 -4.45
C TRP A 127 -6.37 7.85 -3.82
N TYR A 128 -5.62 7.07 -3.04
CA TYR A 128 -6.03 5.77 -2.50
C TYR A 128 -6.04 5.73 -0.97
N GLY A 129 -5.88 6.86 -0.31
CA GLY A 129 -6.12 6.97 1.12
C GLY A 129 -7.61 7.23 1.41
N PRO A 130 -7.95 7.52 2.67
CA PRO A 130 -9.32 7.85 3.05
C PRO A 130 -9.81 9.06 2.27
N SER A 131 -10.81 8.83 1.42
CA SER A 131 -11.41 9.85 0.57
C SER A 131 -12.36 10.77 1.33
N SER A 132 -13.00 10.27 2.39
CA SER A 132 -13.93 11.05 3.20
C SER A 132 -13.56 11.04 4.68
N PHE A 133 -13.72 12.20 5.30
CA PHE A 133 -13.65 12.36 6.74
C PHE A 133 -14.79 11.64 7.47
N GLU A 134 -15.90 11.43 6.75
CA GLU A 134 -17.15 10.86 7.26
C GLU A 134 -17.06 9.38 7.62
N ILE A 135 -16.12 8.63 7.02
CA ILE A 135 -15.88 7.22 7.38
C ILE A 135 -15.10 7.06 8.70
N LEU A 136 -14.57 8.15 9.26
CA LEU A 136 -13.88 8.10 10.54
C LEU A 136 -14.90 8.04 11.69
N PRO A 137 -14.60 7.34 12.80
CA PRO A 137 -15.47 7.36 13.98
C PRO A 137 -15.71 8.78 14.48
N GLU A 138 -16.91 9.08 14.99
CA GLU A 138 -17.30 10.42 15.45
C GLU A 138 -16.31 11.04 16.45
N LYS A 139 -15.74 10.21 17.34
CA LYS A 139 -14.69 10.63 18.28
C LYS A 139 -13.46 11.21 17.55
N ILE A 140 -13.07 10.61 16.44
CA ILE A 140 -11.95 11.08 15.60
C ILE A 140 -12.36 12.34 14.87
N GLN A 141 -13.60 12.39 14.36
CA GLN A 141 -14.12 13.56 13.71
C GLN A 141 -14.07 14.79 14.64
N ASN A 142 -14.47 14.63 15.90
CA ASN A 142 -14.43 15.69 16.90
C ASN A 142 -13.00 16.12 17.32
N LEU A 143 -12.00 15.27 17.12
CA LEU A 143 -10.59 15.59 17.38
C LEU A 143 -9.91 16.28 16.18
N TRP A 144 -10.48 16.14 14.99
CA TRP A 144 -9.89 16.61 13.75
C TRP A 144 -9.71 18.14 13.73
N PRO A 145 -10.74 18.98 14.01
CA PRO A 145 -10.54 20.43 14.06
C PRO A 145 -9.48 20.83 15.09
N LYS A 146 -9.52 20.23 16.29
CA LYS A 146 -8.56 20.51 17.38
C LYS A 146 -7.12 20.17 17.01
N PHE A 147 -6.91 19.11 16.22
CA PHE A 147 -5.60 18.75 15.72
C PHE A 147 -5.10 19.79 14.71
N PHE A 148 -5.95 20.24 13.77
CA PHE A 148 -5.55 21.21 12.73
C PHE A 148 -5.45 22.65 13.22
N ASP A 149 -6.16 23.03 14.29
CA ASP A 149 -5.96 24.33 14.92
C ASP A 149 -4.53 24.45 15.50
N LYS A 150 -4.02 23.33 16.05
CA LYS A 150 -2.68 23.25 16.63
C LYS A 150 -1.60 22.90 15.61
N PHE A 151 -1.95 22.18 14.55
CA PHE A 151 -1.03 21.80 13.50
C PHE A 151 -1.01 22.89 12.43
N GLN A 152 0.07 23.68 12.42
CA GLN A 152 0.34 24.69 11.40
C GLN A 152 1.32 24.09 10.36
N PRO A 153 0.84 23.35 9.33
CA PRO A 153 1.71 22.87 8.28
C PRO A 153 2.24 24.05 7.47
N GLU A 154 3.47 23.91 6.97
CA GLU A 154 4.04 24.83 6.00
C GLU A 154 3.12 24.96 4.75
N PRO A 155 3.18 26.07 4.00
CA PRO A 155 2.29 26.32 2.87
C PRO A 155 2.24 25.21 1.80
N ASP A 156 3.36 24.52 1.59
CA ASP A 156 3.51 23.35 0.70
C ASP A 156 2.90 22.06 1.29
N GLN A 157 2.53 22.07 2.58
CA GLN A 157 2.04 20.92 3.32
C GLN A 157 0.52 20.92 3.59
N LYS A 158 -0.23 21.89 3.06
CA LYS A 158 -1.60 22.18 3.51
C LYS A 158 -2.66 21.11 3.20
N HIS A 159 -2.55 20.34 2.12
CA HIS A 159 -3.55 19.31 1.78
C HIS A 159 -3.01 17.88 1.86
N ILE A 160 -1.70 17.71 1.65
CA ILE A 160 -1.05 16.43 1.34
C ILE A 160 -0.63 15.66 2.62
N TYR A 161 -0.63 16.34 3.77
CA TYR A 161 -0.01 15.87 5.01
C TYR A 161 -1.01 15.67 6.15
N ARG A 162 -2.20 16.27 6.08
CA ARG A 162 -3.09 16.40 7.23
C ARG A 162 -3.61 15.05 7.73
N THR A 163 -4.16 14.25 6.82
CA THR A 163 -4.76 12.95 7.14
C THR A 163 -3.70 11.93 7.54
N ILE A 164 -2.64 11.77 6.74
CA ILE A 164 -1.52 10.86 7.03
C ILE A 164 -0.87 11.22 8.38
N HIS A 165 -0.53 12.50 8.60
CA HIS A 165 0.09 12.90 9.85
C HIS A 165 -0.83 12.78 11.06
N PHE A 166 -2.13 13.01 10.88
CA PHE A 166 -3.11 12.76 11.94
C PHE A 166 -3.07 11.29 12.37
N PHE A 167 -3.09 10.35 11.42
CA PHE A 167 -2.98 8.91 11.69
C PHE A 167 -1.68 8.55 12.40
N LEU A 168 -0.55 9.15 12.00
CA LEU A 168 0.74 8.90 12.64
C LEU A 168 0.86 9.45 14.07
N LYS A 169 0.24 10.61 14.35
CA LYS A 169 0.46 11.33 15.62
C LYS A 169 -0.53 10.97 16.73
N THR A 170 -1.75 10.51 16.40
CA THR A 170 -2.85 10.68 17.38
C THR A 170 -3.51 9.41 17.90
N VAL A 171 -3.40 8.21 17.31
CA VAL A 171 -4.04 7.01 17.91
C VAL A 171 -3.33 5.69 17.58
N HIS A 172 -3.31 4.79 18.57
CA HIS A 172 -2.68 3.47 18.61
C HIS A 172 -3.35 2.36 17.77
N PHE A 173 -4.57 2.57 17.28
CA PHE A 173 -5.33 1.65 16.45
C PHE A 173 -6.32 2.50 15.66
N LEU A 174 -5.98 2.81 14.41
CA LEU A 174 -6.94 3.40 13.48
C LEU A 174 -7.06 2.43 12.32
N ASP A 175 -8.26 1.87 12.21
CA ASP A 175 -8.60 0.92 11.18
C ASP A 175 -9.11 1.68 9.97
N PHE A 176 -8.31 1.71 8.89
CA PHE A 176 -8.71 2.35 7.65
C PHE A 176 -9.19 1.31 6.65
N PHE A 177 -10.42 1.46 6.16
CA PHE A 177 -11.02 0.61 5.14
C PHE A 177 -10.84 1.23 3.75
N MET A 178 -10.06 0.55 2.90
CA MET A 178 -10.08 0.77 1.46
C MET A 178 -11.01 -0.24 0.79
N GLU A 179 -12.09 0.26 0.18
CA GLU A 179 -12.86 -0.48 -0.81
C GLU A 179 -12.41 -0.02 -2.19
N LEU A 180 -11.67 -0.88 -2.89
CA LEU A 180 -11.26 -0.64 -4.27
C LEU A 180 -12.33 -1.24 -5.19
N PHE A 181 -13.30 -0.42 -5.57
CA PHE A 181 -14.19 -0.73 -6.68
C PHE A 181 -13.46 -0.39 -7.99
N LEU A 182 -13.22 -1.42 -8.81
CA LEU A 182 -12.85 -1.27 -10.23
C LEU A 182 -14.10 -1.54 -11.07
#